data_AF-A0A812RVZ0-F1
#
_entry.id   AF-A0A812RVZ0-F1
#
_cell.length_a   1.000
_cell.length_b   1.000
_cell.length_c   1.000
_cell.angle_alpha   90.00
_cell.angle_beta   90.00
_cell.angle_gamma   90.00
#
_symmetry.space_group_name_H-M   'P 1'
#
loop_
_entity.id
_entity.type
_entity.pdbx_description
1 polymer ?
#
loop_
_entity_poly.entity_id
_entity_poly.type
_entity_poly.pdbx_seq_one_letter_code
_entity_poly.pdbx_strand_id
1 'polypeptide(L)'
;MPQAIANVGLHYLEHPGGPDSVFEKLGGQEALVKFVDGFYNMMASDKDMKKFFENRNLVHLKKRTVDYLGGLWGGQAYRGPDLFLAHTGLGVTVKIFELMMKCVEKQLKVMKVDKALAKQIVSDITSMKEPLCDPTGKLAKAQLLRELPNEWRVAYLFFALALMLVLGTGLMINPATISTFVDSVGVDQQPVAQTYLPLVLFPILFLYNFLWAALRSPQLLVAVVCTVYCVIYTFIAVRSLMRPHIEPWLAWVLFYATNTKSVLFPVMLWSVMNDLSSTQYSKVAYPALVFAGQVGGLAGSLYATFVHRVGGTSGLLVVQAAALALIAALVWFACRLAARASPDPVALETSLQPVAGTGMDEARAPLAGTVQRNGCVVGLRAAVRKLWESVEGIALILSRPFVAGIFWIACAHLVPRVILDYQGTALTNERWPRKVDGHTVPGNKDRQTAFFAWCNVANTIGTGLLSMFGLRSLIERGGLLLTLLALPIAMVISVLLVCFYHNFWTVQAVLVVVNVIQYALNGPSREMLYVRTSKSIKYKAKSWSDMYGNFLQKTIGALINLHVNREEEACQPNCFNPIFTGSFTVGWVVVWAIIAGLLGVKHAQLVRDDEVVS
;
A
#
# COMPACT_ATOMS: atom_id res chain seq x y z
N MET A 1 -36.22 1.58 5.17
CA MET A 1 -34.87 0.98 5.18
C MET A 1 -34.51 0.56 3.77
N PRO A 2 -33.97 1.49 2.96
CA PRO A 2 -32.66 1.26 2.32
C PRO A 2 -31.76 2.52 2.22
N GLN A 3 -32.20 3.69 2.68
CA GLN A 3 -31.49 4.97 2.41
C GLN A 3 -30.33 5.31 3.36
N ALA A 4 -30.23 4.67 4.54
CA ALA A 4 -29.22 5.05 5.54
C ALA A 4 -27.78 4.56 5.25
N ILE A 5 -27.58 3.77 4.20
CA ILE A 5 -26.27 3.16 3.86
C ILE A 5 -25.61 3.88 2.67
N ALA A 6 -26.32 4.79 1.98
CA ALA A 6 -25.87 5.34 0.70
C ALA A 6 -24.61 6.23 0.74
N ASN A 7 -24.24 6.81 1.90
CA ASN A 7 -23.24 7.88 1.95
C ASN A 7 -22.03 7.63 2.86
N VAL A 8 -21.38 6.45 2.78
CA VAL A 8 -20.06 6.25 3.44
C VAL A 8 -18.91 6.69 2.50
N GLY A 9 -19.06 7.88 1.92
CA GLY A 9 -18.10 8.64 1.11
C GLY A 9 -17.82 10.01 1.76
N LEU A 10 -17.12 10.93 1.08
CA LEU A 10 -17.07 12.32 1.55
C LEU A 10 -18.52 12.82 1.69
N HIS A 11 -18.93 13.16 2.91
CA HIS A 11 -20.25 13.72 3.15
C HIS A 11 -20.25 15.15 2.60
N TYR A 12 -21.22 15.42 1.74
CA TYR A 12 -21.47 16.74 1.20
C TYR A 12 -22.70 17.30 1.92
N LEU A 13 -22.51 18.36 2.69
CA LEU A 13 -23.63 19.09 3.29
C LEU A 13 -23.72 20.45 2.62
N GLU A 14 -24.84 20.66 1.95
CA GLU A 14 -25.23 21.94 1.38
C GLU A 14 -26.70 22.16 1.72
N HIS A 15 -26.95 23.05 2.68
CA HIS A 15 -28.28 23.59 2.92
C HIS A 15 -28.44 24.85 2.07
N PRO A 16 -29.58 25.08 1.38
CA PRO A 16 -29.80 26.34 0.67
C PRO A 16 -29.60 27.51 1.63
N GLY A 17 -28.62 28.36 1.30
CA GLY A 17 -28.28 29.56 2.06
C GLY A 17 -29.37 30.63 1.91
N GLY A 18 -29.42 31.57 2.84
CA GLY A 18 -30.38 32.66 2.81
C GLY A 18 -30.48 33.41 4.15
N PRO A 19 -31.16 34.56 4.18
CA PRO A 19 -31.30 35.40 5.37
C PRO A 19 -32.04 34.69 6.52
N ASP A 20 -32.82 33.66 6.21
CA ASP A 20 -33.52 32.84 7.19
C ASP A 20 -32.74 31.65 7.74
N SER A 21 -31.54 31.41 7.21
CA SER A 21 -30.68 30.31 7.62
C SER A 21 -30.19 30.47 9.07
N VAL A 22 -29.92 29.35 9.74
CA VAL A 22 -29.35 29.36 11.10
C VAL A 22 -27.98 30.06 11.09
N PHE A 23 -27.22 29.91 10.01
CA PHE A 23 -25.92 30.55 9.82
C PHE A 23 -26.02 32.09 9.87
N GLU A 24 -26.91 32.68 9.07
CA GLU A 24 -27.09 34.15 9.06
C GLU A 24 -27.70 34.65 10.37
N LYS A 25 -28.70 33.95 10.92
CA LYS A 25 -29.35 34.31 12.19
C LYS A 25 -28.40 34.25 13.40
N LEU A 26 -27.38 33.39 13.35
CA LEU A 26 -26.35 33.30 14.39
C LEU A 26 -25.38 34.48 14.32
N GLY A 27 -25.25 35.15 13.17
CA GLY A 27 -24.27 36.20 12.90
C GLY A 27 -23.14 35.78 11.95
N GLY A 28 -23.40 34.80 11.09
CA GLY A 28 -22.49 34.36 10.03
C GLY A 28 -21.22 33.67 10.53
N GLN A 29 -20.15 33.76 9.72
CA GLN A 29 -18.92 32.98 9.93
C GLN A 29 -18.23 33.31 11.25
N GLU A 30 -18.13 34.59 11.63
CA GLU A 30 -17.45 35.01 12.87
C GLU A 30 -18.18 34.49 14.11
N ALA A 31 -19.51 34.57 14.13
CA ALA A 31 -20.31 34.08 15.23
C ALA A 31 -20.24 32.55 15.34
N LEU A 32 -20.23 31.84 14.21
CA LEU A 32 -20.05 30.39 14.17
C LEU A 32 -18.69 29.95 14.73
N VAL A 33 -17.60 30.63 14.33
CA VAL A 33 -16.26 30.37 14.88
C VAL A 33 -16.25 30.58 16.39
N LYS A 34 -16.80 31.69 16.87
CA LYS A 34 -16.89 32.01 18.30
C LYS A 34 -17.74 31.00 19.08
N PHE A 35 -18.83 30.53 18.48
CA PHE A 35 -19.67 29.47 19.04
C PHE A 35 -18.86 28.18 19.21
N VAL A 36 -18.21 27.71 18.15
CA VAL A 36 -17.41 26.49 18.18
C VAL A 36 -16.25 26.59 19.16
N ASP A 37 -15.48 27.69 19.11
CA ASP A 37 -14.35 27.91 20.01
C ASP A 37 -14.74 27.83 21.47
N GLY A 38 -15.85 28.44 21.85
CA GLY A 38 -16.26 28.51 23.25
C GLY A 38 -16.65 27.16 23.83
N PHE A 39 -17.48 26.37 23.13
CA PHE A 39 -17.85 25.05 23.66
C PHE A 39 -16.68 24.07 23.63
N TYR A 40 -15.79 24.13 22.62
CA TYR A 40 -14.56 23.30 22.61
C TYR A 40 -13.60 23.66 23.73
N ASN A 41 -13.41 24.94 24.05
CA ASN A 41 -12.57 25.35 25.18
C ASN A 41 -13.12 24.83 26.52
N MET A 42 -14.46 24.83 26.68
CA MET A 42 -15.12 24.25 27.84
C MET A 42 -14.94 22.72 27.91
N MET A 43 -15.13 22.01 26.79
CA MET A 43 -14.90 20.57 26.72
C MET A 43 -13.44 20.19 27.02
N ALA A 44 -12.47 20.95 26.49
CA ALA A 44 -11.04 20.70 26.73
C ALA A 44 -10.62 20.96 28.19
N SER A 45 -11.40 21.76 28.92
CA SER A 45 -11.18 22.09 30.34
C SER A 45 -11.96 21.17 31.29
N ASP A 46 -12.88 20.35 30.78
CA ASP A 46 -13.71 19.45 31.58
C ASP A 46 -12.92 18.20 32.00
N LYS A 47 -13.08 17.78 33.26
CA LYS A 47 -12.30 16.67 33.84
C LYS A 47 -12.58 15.31 33.17
N ASP A 48 -13.79 15.10 32.70
CA ASP A 48 -14.21 13.84 32.08
C ASP A 48 -13.92 13.84 30.56
N MET A 49 -13.94 15.02 29.92
CA MET A 49 -13.73 15.14 28.47
C MET A 49 -12.30 15.47 28.05
N LYS A 50 -11.47 16.06 28.92
CA LYS A 50 -10.09 16.49 28.58
C LYS A 50 -9.27 15.37 27.92
N LYS A 51 -9.41 14.12 28.39
CA LYS A 51 -8.71 12.95 27.84
C LYS A 51 -8.97 12.70 26.34
N PHE A 52 -10.14 13.11 25.82
CA PHE A 52 -10.44 12.98 24.39
C PHE A 52 -9.62 13.93 23.52
N PHE A 53 -9.15 15.03 24.10
CA PHE A 53 -8.40 16.09 23.41
C PHE A 53 -6.90 16.05 23.71
N GLU A 54 -6.47 15.24 24.68
CA GLU A 54 -5.06 14.98 24.95
C GLU A 54 -4.39 14.40 23.69
N ASN A 55 -3.35 15.08 23.21
CA ASN A 55 -2.60 14.76 21.98
C ASN A 55 -3.36 14.97 20.65
N ARG A 56 -4.43 15.77 20.62
CA ARG A 56 -5.12 16.15 19.37
C ARG A 56 -4.92 17.62 19.01
N ASN A 57 -4.88 17.92 17.72
CA ASN A 57 -4.85 19.30 17.23
C ASN A 57 -6.25 19.93 17.39
N LEU A 58 -6.48 20.58 18.55
CA LEU A 58 -7.72 21.28 18.89
C LEU A 58 -8.08 22.36 17.86
N VAL A 59 -7.09 23.07 17.30
CA VAL A 59 -7.31 24.09 16.27
C VAL A 59 -7.96 23.46 15.03
N HIS A 60 -7.44 22.30 14.59
CA HIS A 60 -8.02 21.58 13.47
C HIS A 60 -9.43 21.06 13.77
N LEU A 61 -9.66 20.49 14.96
CA LEU A 61 -10.99 19.98 15.34
C LEU A 61 -12.06 21.09 15.33
N LYS A 62 -11.71 22.27 15.86
CA LYS A 62 -12.57 23.46 15.85
C LYS A 62 -12.88 23.88 14.42
N LYS A 63 -11.86 24.06 13.58
CA LYS A 63 -12.04 24.42 12.16
C LYS A 63 -12.96 23.43 11.43
N ARG A 64 -12.73 22.12 11.59
CA ARG A 64 -13.57 21.08 10.96
C ARG A 64 -15.01 21.09 11.44
N THR A 65 -15.24 21.45 12.70
CA THR A 65 -16.60 21.58 13.24
C THR A 65 -17.29 22.84 12.72
N VAL A 66 -16.55 23.94 12.57
CA VAL A 66 -17.04 25.16 11.89
C VAL A 66 -17.44 24.82 10.45
N ASP A 67 -16.58 24.13 9.69
CA ASP A 67 -16.91 23.72 8.31
C ASP A 67 -18.19 22.87 8.27
N TYR A 68 -18.32 21.89 9.18
CA TYR A 68 -19.46 20.97 9.22
C TYR A 68 -20.76 21.69 9.54
N LEU A 69 -20.77 22.48 10.62
CA LEU A 69 -21.94 23.25 11.03
C LEU A 69 -22.26 24.36 10.02
N GLY A 70 -21.25 24.95 9.38
CA GLY A 70 -21.42 25.91 8.30
C GLY A 70 -22.20 25.30 7.14
N GLY A 71 -21.77 24.14 6.64
CA GLY A 71 -22.48 23.44 5.56
C GLY A 71 -23.90 22.99 5.95
N LEU A 72 -24.12 22.64 7.22
CA LEU A 72 -25.43 22.24 7.74
C LEU A 72 -26.39 23.42 7.89
N TRP A 73 -25.89 24.59 8.33
CA TRP A 73 -26.70 25.74 8.70
C TRP A 73 -26.88 26.79 7.60
N GLY A 74 -26.42 26.49 6.37
CA GLY A 74 -26.62 27.35 5.19
C GLY A 74 -25.44 28.27 4.85
N GLY A 75 -24.27 28.03 5.44
CA GLY A 75 -22.99 28.65 5.08
C GLY A 75 -22.24 27.86 3.99
N GLN A 76 -20.91 27.93 4.00
CA GLN A 76 -20.08 27.24 3.00
C GLN A 76 -20.26 25.71 3.06
N ALA A 77 -20.46 25.07 1.91
CA ALA A 77 -20.66 23.63 1.80
C ALA A 77 -19.53 22.82 2.46
N TYR A 78 -19.90 21.86 3.32
CA TYR A 78 -18.95 20.97 3.96
C TYR A 78 -18.51 19.88 2.99
N ARG A 79 -17.20 19.68 2.90
CA ARG A 79 -16.60 18.49 2.27
C ARG A 79 -15.72 17.78 3.27
N GLY A 80 -16.08 16.55 3.62
CA GLY A 80 -15.33 15.84 4.64
C GLY A 80 -15.80 14.44 4.96
N PRO A 81 -15.13 13.76 5.91
CA PRO A 81 -15.64 12.51 6.44
C PRO A 81 -17.04 12.72 7.02
N ASP A 82 -17.87 11.71 6.86
CA ASP A 82 -19.14 11.60 7.57
C ASP A 82 -18.92 11.74 9.10
N LEU A 83 -19.87 12.37 9.78
CA LEU A 83 -19.77 12.70 11.19
C LEU A 83 -19.60 11.44 12.04
N PHE A 84 -20.31 10.34 11.73
CA PHE A 84 -20.16 9.09 12.46
C PHE A 84 -18.81 8.43 12.18
N LEU A 85 -18.39 8.38 10.91
CA LEU A 85 -17.10 7.79 10.52
C LEU A 85 -15.93 8.47 11.25
N ALA A 86 -16.01 9.79 11.44
CA ALA A 86 -15.01 10.57 12.17
C ALA A 86 -14.95 10.25 13.68
N HIS A 87 -16.06 9.80 14.27
CA HIS A 87 -16.18 9.49 15.70
C HIS A 87 -16.16 7.98 16.01
N THR A 88 -16.08 7.14 14.98
CA THR A 88 -16.02 5.68 15.12
C THR A 88 -14.76 5.27 15.90
N GLY A 89 -14.90 4.37 16.87
CA GLY A 89 -13.79 3.88 17.69
C GLY A 89 -13.32 4.84 18.79
N LEU A 90 -13.92 6.02 18.93
CA LEU A 90 -13.64 6.94 20.07
C LEU A 90 -14.36 6.52 21.35
N GLY A 91 -15.40 5.69 21.27
CA GLY A 91 -16.17 5.26 22.44
C GLY A 91 -16.99 6.38 23.07
N VAL A 92 -17.54 7.29 22.25
CA VAL A 92 -18.40 8.38 22.72
C VAL A 92 -19.68 7.80 23.31
N THR A 93 -19.86 7.90 24.62
CA THR A 93 -21.07 7.43 25.31
C THR A 93 -22.17 8.50 25.31
N VAL A 94 -23.41 8.08 25.57
CA VAL A 94 -24.52 9.01 25.81
C VAL A 94 -24.20 10.03 26.90
N LYS A 95 -23.52 9.60 27.97
CA LYS A 95 -23.06 10.47 29.06
C LYS A 95 -22.10 11.57 28.56
N ILE A 96 -21.14 11.21 27.70
CA ILE A 96 -20.19 12.18 27.13
C ILE A 96 -20.88 13.16 26.20
N PHE A 97 -21.83 12.69 25.39
CA PHE A 97 -22.62 13.57 24.53
C PHE A 97 -23.46 14.57 25.34
N GLU A 98 -24.04 14.14 26.46
CA GLU A 98 -24.79 15.03 27.36
C GLU A 98 -23.89 16.07 28.03
N LEU A 99 -22.64 15.74 28.34
CA LEU A 99 -21.65 16.72 28.82
C LEU A 99 -21.31 17.76 27.74
N MET A 100 -21.11 17.33 26.49
CA MET A 100 -20.93 18.23 25.34
C MET A 100 -22.12 19.18 25.19
N MET A 101 -23.36 18.67 25.27
CA MET A 101 -24.56 19.50 25.16
C MET A 101 -24.64 20.57 26.27
N LYS A 102 -24.20 20.27 27.49
CA LYS A 102 -24.10 21.28 28.56
C LYS A 102 -23.11 22.40 28.21
N CYS A 103 -21.99 22.08 27.56
CA CYS A 103 -21.04 23.09 27.08
C CYS A 103 -21.65 23.94 25.96
N VAL A 104 -22.39 23.33 25.03
CA VAL A 104 -23.11 24.01 23.94
C VAL A 104 -24.15 25.00 24.50
N GLU A 105 -25.01 24.56 25.41
CA GLU A 105 -26.02 25.42 26.03
C GLU A 105 -25.40 26.58 26.80
N LYS A 106 -24.31 26.33 27.52
CA LYS A 106 -23.56 27.37 28.23
C LYS A 106 -22.99 28.40 27.25
N GLN A 107 -22.49 27.96 26.10
CA GLN A 107 -21.96 28.87 25.09
C GLN A 107 -23.04 29.73 24.43
N LEU A 108 -24.20 29.17 24.13
CA LEU A 108 -25.34 29.92 23.60
C LEU A 108 -25.78 31.04 24.56
N LYS A 109 -25.77 30.77 25.87
CA LYS A 109 -26.04 31.77 26.92
C LYS A 109 -24.97 32.88 26.96
N VAL A 110 -23.69 32.53 26.85
CA VAL A 110 -22.57 33.50 26.81
C VAL A 110 -22.68 34.41 25.58
N MET A 111 -23.08 33.85 24.45
CA MET A 111 -23.28 34.60 23.21
C MET A 111 -24.59 35.40 23.17
N LYS A 112 -25.47 35.25 24.17
CA LYS A 112 -26.78 35.92 24.25
C LYS A 112 -27.64 35.68 22.99
N VAL A 113 -27.60 34.45 22.48
CA VAL A 113 -28.39 34.03 21.31
C VAL A 113 -29.88 34.08 21.64
N ASP A 114 -30.71 34.50 20.67
CA ASP A 114 -32.17 34.48 20.81
C ASP A 114 -32.69 33.10 21.24
N LYS A 115 -33.74 33.07 22.07
CA LYS A 115 -34.27 31.82 22.65
C LYS A 115 -34.79 30.85 21.59
N ALA A 116 -35.44 31.35 20.53
CA ALA A 116 -35.97 30.51 19.47
C ALA A 116 -34.83 29.90 18.64
N LEU A 117 -33.82 30.71 18.30
CA LEU A 117 -32.62 30.26 17.60
C LEU A 117 -31.79 29.27 18.43
N ALA A 118 -31.61 29.53 19.73
CA ALA A 118 -30.90 28.64 20.63
C ALA A 118 -31.59 27.26 20.73
N LYS A 119 -32.94 27.24 20.74
CA LYS A 119 -33.72 25.98 20.74
C LYS A 119 -33.52 25.20 19.43
N GLN A 120 -33.46 25.89 18.29
CA GLN A 120 -33.18 25.26 16.99
C GLN A 120 -31.76 24.65 16.97
N ILE A 121 -30.73 25.40 17.36
CA ILE A 121 -29.35 24.92 17.41
C ILE A 121 -29.21 23.69 18.31
N VAL A 122 -29.82 23.73 19.50
CA VAL A 122 -29.82 22.58 20.43
C VAL A 122 -30.53 21.38 19.81
N SER A 123 -31.65 21.57 19.12
CA SER A 123 -32.36 20.50 18.41
C SER A 123 -31.50 19.88 17.30
N ASP A 124 -30.87 20.71 16.47
CA ASP A 124 -30.03 20.26 15.36
C ASP A 124 -28.86 19.41 15.85
N ILE A 125 -28.14 19.88 16.89
CA ILE A 125 -27.02 19.12 17.46
C ILE A 125 -27.51 17.85 18.15
N THR A 126 -28.67 17.91 18.84
CA THR A 126 -29.26 16.73 19.50
C THR A 126 -29.63 15.63 18.50
N SER A 127 -30.04 15.99 17.28
CA SER A 127 -30.34 15.01 16.22
C SER A 127 -29.12 14.15 15.84
N MET A 128 -27.90 14.61 16.14
CA MET A 128 -26.65 13.90 15.90
C MET A 128 -26.31 12.87 17.00
N LYS A 129 -27.10 12.79 18.08
CA LYS A 129 -26.84 11.92 19.25
C LYS A 129 -26.76 10.44 18.87
N GLU A 130 -27.74 9.95 18.11
CA GLU A 130 -27.81 8.52 17.77
C GLU A 130 -26.63 8.06 16.91
N PRO A 131 -26.27 8.74 15.79
CA PRO A 131 -25.09 8.37 15.04
C PRO A 131 -23.81 8.50 15.88
N LEU A 132 -23.63 9.57 16.67
CA LEU A 132 -22.38 9.77 17.43
C LEU A 132 -22.18 8.79 18.60
N CYS A 133 -23.25 8.48 19.35
CA CYS A 133 -23.13 7.65 20.55
C CYS A 133 -23.19 6.15 20.26
N ASP A 134 -23.80 5.75 19.13
CA ASP A 134 -24.07 4.36 18.75
C ASP A 134 -24.25 3.39 19.94
N PRO A 135 -25.21 3.65 20.85
CA PRO A 135 -25.29 2.95 22.14
C PRO A 135 -25.57 1.44 21.99
N THR A 136 -26.07 1.02 20.82
CA THR A 136 -26.35 -0.39 20.48
C THR A 136 -25.24 -1.03 19.63
N GLY A 137 -24.23 -0.25 19.24
CA GLY A 137 -23.16 -0.64 18.33
C GLY A 137 -23.64 -1.01 16.92
N LYS A 138 -24.82 -0.54 16.50
CA LYS A 138 -25.49 -0.93 15.26
C LYS A 138 -24.73 -0.43 14.04
N LEU A 139 -24.16 0.78 14.11
CA LEU A 139 -23.43 1.39 13.00
C LEU A 139 -21.96 0.92 12.96
N ALA A 140 -21.34 0.66 14.12
CA ALA A 140 -20.04 -0.02 14.17
C ALA A 140 -20.14 -1.46 13.64
N LYS A 141 -21.26 -2.15 13.91
CA LYS A 141 -21.56 -3.45 13.31
C LYS A 141 -21.75 -3.37 11.81
N ALA A 142 -22.42 -2.34 11.29
CA ALA A 142 -22.65 -2.07 9.85
C ALA A 142 -21.35 -2.02 9.00
N GLN A 143 -20.20 -1.78 9.64
CA GLN A 143 -18.88 -1.76 8.98
C GLN A 143 -18.11 -3.08 9.10
N LEU A 144 -18.69 -4.12 9.70
CA LEU A 144 -18.10 -5.47 9.72
C LEU A 144 -18.27 -6.12 8.35
N LEU A 145 -17.30 -6.95 7.96
CA LEU A 145 -17.38 -7.80 6.78
C LEU A 145 -18.70 -8.59 6.67
N ARG A 146 -19.33 -8.91 7.82
CA ARG A 146 -20.59 -9.65 7.91
C ARG A 146 -21.78 -8.94 7.26
N GLU A 147 -21.74 -7.62 7.18
CA GLU A 147 -22.86 -6.78 6.71
C GLU A 147 -22.83 -6.56 5.18
N LEU A 148 -21.76 -7.00 4.51
CA LEU A 148 -21.72 -7.05 3.04
C LEU A 148 -22.75 -8.07 2.52
N PRO A 149 -23.31 -7.87 1.31
CA PRO A 149 -24.08 -8.89 0.61
C PRO A 149 -23.33 -10.22 0.56
N ASN A 150 -24.06 -11.35 0.62
CA ASN A 150 -23.45 -12.69 0.66
C ASN A 150 -22.49 -12.89 -0.53
N GLU A 151 -22.88 -12.41 -1.71
CA GLU A 151 -22.12 -12.50 -2.95
C GLU A 151 -20.79 -11.74 -2.84
N TRP A 152 -20.80 -10.53 -2.28
CA TRP A 152 -19.61 -9.73 -2.05
C TRP A 152 -18.69 -10.33 -0.99
N ARG A 153 -19.25 -10.92 0.09
CA ARG A 153 -18.46 -11.63 1.09
C ARG A 153 -17.70 -12.80 0.48
N VAL A 154 -18.37 -13.61 -0.34
CA VAL A 154 -17.74 -14.76 -1.01
C VAL A 154 -16.75 -14.29 -2.08
N ALA A 155 -17.06 -13.23 -2.83
CA ALA A 155 -16.11 -12.65 -3.79
C ALA A 155 -14.82 -12.16 -3.10
N TYR A 156 -14.94 -11.44 -1.98
CA TYR A 156 -13.78 -11.00 -1.20
C TYR A 156 -13.02 -12.16 -0.56
N LEU A 157 -13.70 -13.24 -0.17
CA LEU A 157 -13.02 -14.46 0.29
C LEU A 157 -12.14 -15.04 -0.82
N PHE A 158 -12.64 -15.13 -2.05
CA PHE A 158 -11.83 -15.59 -3.19
C PHE A 158 -10.68 -14.64 -3.51
N PHE A 159 -10.88 -13.32 -3.46
CA PHE A 159 -9.78 -12.35 -3.60
C PHE A 159 -8.74 -12.49 -2.47
N ALA A 160 -9.17 -12.74 -1.24
CA ALA A 160 -8.27 -12.97 -0.11
C ALA A 160 -7.42 -14.24 -0.31
N LEU A 161 -8.05 -15.33 -0.76
CA LEU A 161 -7.33 -16.57 -1.10
C LEU A 161 -6.35 -16.36 -2.26
N ALA A 162 -6.74 -15.61 -3.29
CA ALA A 162 -5.86 -15.28 -4.40
C ALA A 162 -4.65 -14.44 -3.96
N LEU A 163 -4.86 -13.41 -3.12
CA LEU A 163 -3.77 -12.61 -2.56
C LEU A 163 -2.84 -13.43 -1.65
N MET A 164 -3.42 -14.32 -0.85
CA MET A 164 -2.68 -15.26 0.00
C MET A 164 -1.75 -16.14 -0.85
N LEU A 165 -2.23 -16.68 -1.97
CA LEU A 165 -1.43 -17.48 -2.90
C LEU A 165 -0.38 -16.65 -3.64
N VAL A 166 -0.70 -15.42 -4.08
CA VAL A 166 0.26 -14.56 -4.77
C VAL A 166 1.45 -14.22 -3.88
N LEU A 167 1.21 -13.76 -2.65
CA LEU A 167 2.29 -13.41 -1.73
C LEU A 167 3.01 -14.65 -1.18
N GLY A 168 2.26 -15.70 -0.83
CA GLY A 168 2.85 -16.95 -0.34
C GLY A 168 3.76 -17.61 -1.35
N THR A 169 3.29 -17.79 -2.59
CA THR A 169 4.12 -18.38 -3.64
C THR A 169 5.29 -17.48 -4.03
N GLY A 170 5.14 -16.15 -3.92
CA GLY A 170 6.23 -15.18 -4.09
C GLY A 170 7.37 -15.38 -3.09
N LEU A 171 7.07 -15.45 -1.79
CA LEU A 171 8.08 -15.68 -0.75
C LEU A 171 8.62 -17.11 -0.72
N MET A 172 7.87 -18.07 -1.27
CA MET A 172 8.30 -19.46 -1.47
C MET A 172 9.31 -19.59 -2.63
N ILE A 173 8.99 -19.03 -3.80
CA ILE A 173 9.77 -19.27 -5.03
C ILE A 173 10.99 -18.36 -5.16
N ASN A 174 11.01 -17.20 -4.49
CA ASN A 174 12.12 -16.26 -4.57
C ASN A 174 13.44 -16.86 -4.02
N PRO A 175 13.48 -17.46 -2.80
CA PRO A 175 14.62 -18.24 -2.33
C PRO A 175 15.12 -19.30 -3.31
N ALA A 176 14.19 -20.09 -3.86
CA ALA A 176 14.45 -21.15 -4.82
C ALA A 176 15.04 -20.61 -6.13
N THR A 177 14.61 -19.42 -6.55
CA THR A 177 15.09 -18.76 -7.76
C THR A 177 16.54 -18.29 -7.57
N ILE A 178 16.85 -17.63 -6.45
CA ILE A 178 18.21 -17.14 -6.16
C ILE A 178 19.18 -18.32 -6.05
N SER A 179 18.85 -19.34 -5.27
CA SER A 179 19.70 -20.52 -5.08
C SER A 179 19.94 -21.28 -6.39
N THR A 180 18.92 -21.41 -7.24
CA THR A 180 19.03 -22.05 -8.56
C THR A 180 19.90 -21.24 -9.51
N PHE A 181 19.76 -19.92 -9.49
CA PHE A 181 20.55 -19.02 -10.32
C PHE A 181 22.04 -19.11 -9.94
N VAL A 182 22.34 -19.04 -8.64
CA VAL A 182 23.71 -19.19 -8.13
C VAL A 182 24.28 -20.57 -8.45
N ASP A 183 23.50 -21.65 -8.30
CA ASP A 183 23.94 -23.02 -8.60
C ASP A 183 24.23 -23.26 -10.09
N SER A 184 23.47 -22.62 -10.99
CA SER A 184 23.53 -22.89 -12.44
C SER A 184 24.39 -21.90 -13.22
N VAL A 185 24.43 -20.63 -12.78
CA VAL A 185 25.07 -19.51 -13.51
C VAL A 185 26.29 -18.97 -12.75
N GLY A 186 26.27 -19.04 -11.41
CA GLY A 186 27.30 -18.47 -10.54
C GLY A 186 26.80 -17.22 -9.80
N VAL A 187 27.41 -16.94 -8.64
CA VAL A 187 27.02 -15.81 -7.78
C VAL A 187 27.35 -14.45 -8.42
N ASP A 188 28.42 -14.39 -9.20
CA ASP A 188 28.98 -13.20 -9.84
C ASP A 188 28.03 -12.59 -10.87
N GLN A 189 27.17 -13.44 -11.43
CA GLN A 189 26.19 -13.04 -12.44
C GLN A 189 24.90 -12.50 -11.81
N GLN A 190 24.73 -12.60 -10.49
CA GLN A 190 23.53 -12.09 -9.81
C GLN A 190 23.42 -10.56 -9.89
N PRO A 191 24.48 -9.76 -9.64
CA PRO A 191 24.45 -8.32 -9.88
C PRO A 191 24.23 -7.96 -11.36
N VAL A 192 24.79 -8.74 -12.29
CA VAL A 192 24.55 -8.57 -13.73
C VAL A 192 23.05 -8.75 -14.04
N ALA A 193 22.43 -9.80 -13.49
CA ALA A 193 21.01 -10.07 -13.69
C ALA A 193 20.10 -8.97 -13.16
N GLN A 194 20.43 -8.41 -12.00
CA GLN A 194 19.72 -7.27 -11.41
C GLN A 194 19.89 -5.99 -12.22
N THR A 195 21.05 -5.80 -12.87
CA THR A 195 21.31 -4.63 -13.72
C THR A 195 20.44 -4.65 -14.98
N TYR A 196 20.26 -5.81 -15.60
CA TYR A 196 19.41 -5.95 -16.79
C TYR A 196 17.91 -6.10 -16.50
N LEU A 197 17.51 -6.30 -15.24
CA LEU A 197 16.11 -6.51 -14.86
C LEU A 197 15.16 -5.39 -15.33
N PRO A 198 15.49 -4.08 -15.25
CA PRO A 198 14.64 -3.03 -15.81
C PRO A 198 14.40 -3.16 -17.32
N LEU A 199 15.41 -3.61 -18.09
CA LEU A 199 15.28 -3.83 -19.54
C LEU A 199 14.29 -4.94 -19.88
N VAL A 200 14.09 -5.90 -18.97
CA VAL A 200 13.10 -6.98 -19.10
C VAL A 200 11.74 -6.55 -18.56
N LEU A 201 11.72 -5.86 -17.41
CA LEU A 201 10.50 -5.46 -16.73
C LEU A 201 9.71 -4.41 -17.52
N PHE A 202 10.36 -3.38 -18.07
CA PHE A 202 9.65 -2.27 -18.71
C PHE A 202 8.87 -2.70 -19.96
N PRO A 203 9.42 -3.53 -20.88
CA PRO A 203 8.66 -4.09 -21.98
C PRO A 203 7.48 -4.96 -21.53
N ILE A 204 7.64 -5.75 -20.47
CA ILE A 204 6.54 -6.57 -19.91
C ILE A 204 5.43 -5.69 -19.34
N LEU A 205 5.77 -4.62 -18.62
CA LEU A 205 4.78 -3.66 -18.10
C LEU A 205 4.06 -2.93 -19.25
N PHE A 206 4.77 -2.60 -20.32
CA PHE A 206 4.16 -2.04 -21.53
C PHE A 206 3.18 -3.03 -22.16
N LEU A 207 3.58 -4.29 -22.32
CA LEU A 207 2.73 -5.35 -22.84
C LEU A 207 1.50 -5.58 -21.94
N TYR A 208 1.67 -5.57 -20.63
CA TYR A 208 0.56 -5.66 -19.68
C TYR A 208 -0.44 -4.51 -19.84
N ASN A 209 0.04 -3.26 -19.94
CA ASN A 209 -0.84 -2.11 -20.15
C ASN A 209 -1.57 -2.17 -21.49
N PHE A 210 -0.89 -2.66 -22.54
CA PHE A 210 -1.52 -2.92 -23.83
C PHE A 210 -2.59 -4.02 -23.74
N LEU A 211 -2.30 -5.14 -23.07
CA LEU A 211 -3.26 -6.22 -22.84
C LEU A 211 -4.46 -5.74 -22.02
N TRP A 212 -4.24 -4.92 -20.99
CA TRP A 212 -5.32 -4.31 -20.21
C TRP A 212 -6.20 -3.39 -21.07
N ALA A 213 -5.61 -2.63 -21.99
CA ALA A 213 -6.37 -1.77 -22.91
C ALA A 213 -7.12 -2.58 -23.99
N ALA A 214 -6.56 -3.71 -24.43
CA ALA A 214 -7.15 -4.59 -25.45
C ALA A 214 -8.25 -5.50 -24.85
N LEU A 215 -8.04 -6.01 -23.64
CA LEU A 215 -8.93 -6.94 -22.96
C LEU A 215 -9.85 -6.14 -22.01
N ARG A 216 -11.10 -5.93 -22.43
CA ARG A 216 -12.12 -5.23 -21.61
C ARG A 216 -12.61 -6.01 -20.39
N SER A 217 -12.18 -7.27 -20.22
CA SER A 217 -12.66 -8.14 -19.14
C SER A 217 -11.53 -8.40 -18.12
N PRO A 218 -11.71 -8.02 -16.83
CA PRO A 218 -10.67 -8.16 -15.81
C PRO A 218 -10.30 -9.62 -15.53
N GLN A 219 -11.29 -10.53 -15.53
CA GLN A 219 -11.07 -11.97 -15.36
C GLN A 219 -10.26 -12.58 -16.51
N LEU A 220 -10.45 -12.10 -17.74
CA LEU A 220 -9.70 -12.58 -18.91
C LEU A 220 -8.25 -12.12 -18.87
N LEU A 221 -8.01 -10.86 -18.46
CA LEU A 221 -6.67 -10.33 -18.28
C LEU A 221 -5.86 -11.19 -17.28
N VAL A 222 -6.44 -11.48 -16.11
CA VAL A 222 -5.79 -12.32 -15.10
C VAL A 222 -5.56 -13.73 -15.62
N ALA A 223 -6.53 -14.33 -16.31
CA ALA A 223 -6.38 -15.66 -16.89
C ALA A 223 -5.24 -15.73 -17.91
N VAL A 224 -5.13 -14.75 -18.83
CA VAL A 224 -4.06 -14.69 -19.83
C VAL A 224 -2.69 -14.56 -19.17
N VAL A 225 -2.53 -13.61 -18.24
CA VAL A 225 -1.27 -13.40 -17.53
C VAL A 225 -0.88 -14.64 -16.71
N CYS A 226 -1.81 -15.21 -15.94
CA CYS A 226 -1.56 -16.44 -15.18
C CYS A 226 -1.16 -17.60 -16.08
N THR A 227 -1.79 -17.75 -17.26
CA THR A 227 -1.47 -18.81 -18.21
C THR A 227 -0.05 -18.68 -18.75
N VAL A 228 0.37 -17.48 -19.15
CA VAL A 228 1.74 -17.22 -19.64
C VAL A 228 2.77 -17.63 -18.59
N TYR A 229 2.63 -17.16 -17.35
CA TYR A 229 3.57 -17.54 -16.28
C TYR A 229 3.46 -19.03 -15.91
N CYS A 230 2.26 -19.61 -15.91
CA CYS A 230 2.06 -21.03 -15.63
C CYS A 230 2.79 -21.92 -16.65
N VAL A 231 2.74 -21.58 -17.95
CA VAL A 231 3.48 -22.29 -19.00
C VAL A 231 4.98 -22.19 -18.75
N ILE A 232 5.50 -21.00 -18.43
CA ILE A 232 6.94 -20.81 -18.13
C ILE A 232 7.37 -21.68 -16.94
N TYR A 233 6.67 -21.62 -15.81
CA TYR A 233 7.02 -22.39 -14.62
C TYR A 233 6.85 -23.90 -14.83
N THR A 234 5.80 -24.33 -15.55
CA THR A 234 5.58 -25.74 -15.86
C THR A 234 6.69 -26.28 -16.76
N PHE A 235 7.08 -25.52 -17.79
CA PHE A 235 8.17 -25.90 -18.68
C PHE A 235 9.49 -26.08 -17.93
N ILE A 236 9.84 -25.11 -17.06
CA ILE A 236 11.05 -25.20 -16.22
C ILE A 236 10.94 -26.37 -15.23
N ALA A 237 9.78 -26.57 -14.62
CA ALA A 237 9.55 -27.67 -13.67
C ALA A 237 9.72 -29.04 -14.33
N VAL A 238 9.08 -29.27 -15.48
CA VAL A 238 9.19 -30.52 -16.25
C VAL A 238 10.64 -30.75 -16.67
N ARG A 239 11.31 -29.71 -17.18
CA ARG A 239 12.71 -29.80 -17.60
C ARG A 239 13.67 -30.08 -16.43
N SER A 240 13.37 -29.56 -15.25
CA SER A 240 14.11 -29.80 -13.99
C SER A 240 13.82 -31.16 -13.35
N LEU A 241 12.67 -31.77 -13.66
CA LEU A 241 12.36 -33.15 -13.26
C LEU A 241 13.06 -34.17 -14.18
N MET A 242 13.17 -33.86 -15.47
CA MET A 242 13.83 -34.72 -16.46
C MET A 242 15.35 -34.75 -16.31
N ARG A 243 15.98 -33.64 -15.91
CA ARG A 243 17.42 -33.61 -15.62
C ARG A 243 17.70 -32.90 -14.29
N PRO A 244 18.62 -33.42 -13.47
CA PRO A 244 18.89 -32.89 -12.14
C PRO A 244 19.46 -31.47 -12.13
N HIS A 245 20.11 -31.06 -13.24
CA HIS A 245 20.68 -29.72 -13.42
C HIS A 245 19.82 -28.87 -14.35
N ILE A 246 19.53 -27.65 -13.90
CA ILE A 246 18.86 -26.62 -14.69
C ILE A 246 19.93 -25.94 -15.54
N GLU A 247 19.68 -25.79 -16.84
CA GLU A 247 20.61 -25.14 -17.76
C GLU A 247 20.72 -23.64 -17.44
N PRO A 248 21.89 -22.99 -17.64
CA PRO A 248 22.07 -21.59 -17.30
C PRO A 248 20.99 -20.65 -17.85
N TRP A 249 20.61 -20.82 -19.12
CA TRP A 249 19.57 -20.00 -19.75
C TRP A 249 18.19 -20.14 -19.10
N LEU A 250 17.84 -21.34 -18.61
CA LEU A 250 16.58 -21.56 -17.86
C LEU A 250 16.62 -20.87 -16.50
N ALA A 251 17.79 -20.83 -15.85
CA ALA A 251 17.96 -20.09 -14.60
C ALA A 251 17.78 -18.58 -14.80
N TRP A 252 18.26 -18.01 -15.92
CA TRP A 252 17.99 -16.63 -16.31
C TRP A 252 16.49 -16.36 -16.53
N VAL A 253 15.81 -17.25 -17.26
CA VAL A 253 14.35 -17.16 -17.48
C VAL A 253 13.61 -17.24 -16.15
N LEU A 254 13.97 -18.17 -15.26
CA LEU A 254 13.38 -18.31 -13.93
C LEU A 254 13.58 -17.03 -13.10
N PHE A 255 14.78 -16.47 -13.11
CA PHE A 255 15.12 -15.24 -12.40
C PHE A 255 14.22 -14.08 -12.82
N TYR A 256 14.10 -13.84 -14.11
CA TYR A 256 13.26 -12.76 -14.63
C TYR A 256 11.77 -13.02 -14.48
N ALA A 257 11.32 -14.26 -14.69
CA ALA A 257 9.92 -14.65 -14.48
C ALA A 257 9.51 -14.40 -13.02
N THR A 258 10.32 -14.84 -12.05
CA THR A 258 10.03 -14.64 -10.63
C THR A 258 10.03 -13.16 -10.23
N ASN A 259 11.03 -12.39 -10.67
CA ASN A 259 11.10 -10.96 -10.34
C ASN A 259 9.95 -10.16 -10.97
N THR A 260 9.63 -10.40 -12.24
CA THR A 260 8.52 -9.69 -12.93
C THR A 260 7.16 -10.09 -12.36
N LYS A 261 6.95 -11.39 -12.03
CA LYS A 261 5.75 -11.88 -11.35
C LYS A 261 5.51 -11.15 -10.02
N SER A 262 6.57 -10.93 -9.24
CA SER A 262 6.48 -10.29 -7.92
C SER A 262 5.92 -8.86 -7.97
N VAL A 263 6.07 -8.17 -9.10
CA VAL A 263 5.56 -6.82 -9.33
C VAL A 263 4.16 -6.87 -9.94
N LEU A 264 4.00 -7.68 -10.98
CA LEU A 264 2.83 -7.66 -11.82
C LEU A 264 1.58 -8.15 -11.08
N PHE A 265 1.69 -9.24 -10.32
CA PHE A 265 0.53 -9.91 -9.73
C PHE A 265 -0.16 -9.10 -8.63
N PRO A 266 0.55 -8.51 -7.65
CA PRO A 266 -0.08 -7.63 -6.67
C PRO A 266 -0.77 -6.43 -7.33
N VAL A 267 -0.10 -5.75 -8.27
CA VAL A 267 -0.66 -4.59 -8.99
C VAL A 267 -1.91 -4.98 -9.78
N MET A 268 -1.86 -6.12 -10.47
CA MET A 268 -2.98 -6.65 -11.24
C MET A 268 -4.19 -6.97 -10.35
N LEU A 269 -3.99 -7.67 -9.23
CA LEU A 269 -5.09 -8.01 -8.32
C LEU A 269 -5.73 -6.77 -7.68
N TRP A 270 -4.91 -5.82 -7.21
CA TRP A 270 -5.42 -4.57 -6.67
C TRP A 270 -6.17 -3.74 -7.71
N SER A 271 -5.69 -3.72 -8.96
CA SER A 271 -6.41 -3.06 -10.07
C SER A 271 -7.79 -3.69 -10.28
N VAL A 272 -7.86 -5.01 -10.45
CA VAL A 272 -9.13 -5.72 -10.65
C VAL A 272 -10.11 -5.49 -9.51
N MET A 273 -9.62 -5.52 -8.27
CA MET A 273 -10.45 -5.27 -7.10
C MET A 273 -10.97 -3.83 -7.03
N ASN A 274 -10.13 -2.84 -7.36
CA ASN A 274 -10.54 -1.43 -7.41
C ASN A 274 -11.53 -1.15 -8.53
N ASP A 275 -11.40 -1.83 -9.68
CA ASP A 275 -12.28 -1.65 -10.83
C ASP A 275 -13.68 -2.25 -10.57
N LEU A 276 -13.76 -3.32 -9.76
CA LEU A 276 -15.02 -4.00 -9.43
C LEU A 276 -15.70 -3.44 -8.17
N SER A 277 -14.92 -3.06 -7.16
CA SER A 277 -15.42 -2.70 -5.83
C SER A 277 -15.77 -1.22 -5.74
N SER A 278 -16.91 -0.91 -5.13
CA SER A 278 -17.19 0.46 -4.73
C SER A 278 -16.24 0.89 -3.60
N THR A 279 -16.01 2.21 -3.49
CA THR A 279 -15.18 2.77 -2.42
C THR A 279 -15.66 2.42 -1.01
N GLN A 280 -16.95 2.14 -0.83
CA GLN A 280 -17.53 1.74 0.45
C GLN A 280 -17.14 0.29 0.81
N TYR A 281 -17.29 -0.65 -0.12
CA TYR A 281 -16.95 -2.06 0.11
C TYR A 281 -15.44 -2.25 0.33
N SER A 282 -14.61 -1.54 -0.44
CA SER A 282 -13.15 -1.58 -0.30
C SER A 282 -12.66 -1.18 1.08
N LYS A 283 -13.26 -0.16 1.72
CA LYS A 283 -12.84 0.29 3.07
C LYS A 283 -12.98 -0.81 4.12
N VAL A 284 -14.05 -1.59 4.03
CA VAL A 284 -14.34 -2.69 4.97
C VAL A 284 -13.47 -3.91 4.68
N ALA A 285 -13.30 -4.26 3.40
CA ALA A 285 -12.64 -5.51 3.02
C ALA A 285 -11.10 -5.43 3.00
N TYR A 286 -10.50 -4.27 2.69
CA TYR A 286 -9.06 -4.18 2.42
C TYR A 286 -8.16 -4.54 3.61
N PRO A 287 -8.49 -4.17 4.87
CA PRO A 287 -7.70 -4.61 6.02
C PRO A 287 -7.60 -6.14 6.13
N ALA A 288 -8.71 -6.85 5.89
CA ALA A 288 -8.74 -8.31 5.91
C ALA A 288 -7.96 -8.92 4.74
N LEU A 289 -8.01 -8.30 3.57
CA LEU A 289 -7.25 -8.73 2.38
C LEU A 289 -5.75 -8.58 2.59
N VAL A 290 -5.30 -7.47 3.18
CA VAL A 290 -3.89 -7.26 3.55
C VAL A 290 -3.45 -8.32 4.57
N PHE A 291 -4.27 -8.58 5.58
CA PHE A 291 -3.99 -9.63 6.57
C PHE A 291 -3.86 -11.01 5.94
N ALA A 292 -4.80 -11.40 5.05
CA ALA A 292 -4.72 -12.66 4.31
C ALA A 292 -3.43 -12.79 3.50
N GLY A 293 -2.98 -11.69 2.89
CA GLY A 293 -1.69 -11.62 2.21
C GLY A 293 -0.50 -11.94 3.12
N GLN A 294 -0.46 -11.38 4.34
CA GLN A 294 0.61 -11.64 5.32
C GLN A 294 0.61 -13.10 5.80
N VAL A 295 -0.57 -13.66 6.08
CA VAL A 295 -0.73 -15.08 6.43
C VAL A 295 -0.22 -15.97 5.29
N GLY A 296 -0.55 -15.63 4.05
CA GLY A 296 -0.05 -16.33 2.86
C GLY A 296 1.46 -16.27 2.74
N GLY A 297 2.05 -15.09 2.95
CA GLY A 297 3.49 -14.90 2.96
C GLY A 297 4.22 -15.78 3.98
N LEU A 298 3.69 -15.86 5.21
CA LEU A 298 4.23 -16.73 6.25
C LEU A 298 4.09 -18.22 5.86
N ALA A 299 2.91 -18.63 5.40
CA ALA A 299 2.65 -20.01 4.98
C ALA A 299 3.58 -20.45 3.82
N GLY A 300 3.77 -19.59 2.82
CA GLY A 300 4.67 -19.87 1.70
C GLY A 300 6.14 -19.93 2.11
N SER A 301 6.57 -19.05 3.02
CA SER A 301 7.93 -19.09 3.58
C SER A 301 8.16 -20.37 4.39
N LEU A 302 7.21 -20.77 5.23
CA LEU A 302 7.26 -22.04 5.98
C LEU A 302 7.28 -23.25 5.03
N TYR A 303 6.46 -23.25 3.98
CA TYR A 303 6.44 -24.33 3.00
C TYR A 303 7.81 -24.51 2.32
N ALA A 304 8.48 -23.41 1.96
CA ALA A 304 9.82 -23.46 1.37
C ALA A 304 10.90 -24.01 2.32
N THR A 305 10.73 -23.95 3.65
CA THR A 305 11.66 -24.60 4.60
C THR A 305 11.66 -26.12 4.46
N PHE A 306 10.54 -26.71 4.01
CA PHE A 306 10.39 -28.15 3.80
C PHE A 306 10.81 -28.61 2.40
N VAL A 307 11.59 -27.81 1.66
CA VAL A 307 12.02 -28.08 0.27
C VAL A 307 12.52 -29.52 0.04
N HIS A 308 13.29 -30.09 0.97
CA HIS A 308 13.77 -31.48 0.85
C HIS A 308 12.65 -32.54 0.88
N ARG A 309 11.54 -32.29 1.59
CA ARG A 309 10.40 -33.21 1.67
C ARG A 309 9.45 -33.09 0.48
N VAL A 310 9.45 -31.96 -0.20
CA VAL A 310 8.53 -31.67 -1.32
C VAL A 310 9.16 -31.91 -2.69
N GLY A 311 10.30 -32.60 -2.76
CA GLY A 311 10.97 -32.93 -4.02
C GLY A 311 11.98 -31.88 -4.50
N GLY A 312 12.57 -31.11 -3.59
CA GLY A 312 13.58 -30.10 -3.88
C GLY A 312 13.00 -28.85 -4.54
N THR A 313 13.88 -28.04 -5.14
CA THR A 313 13.49 -26.87 -5.94
C THR A 313 12.46 -27.22 -7.04
N SER A 314 12.58 -28.39 -7.67
CA SER A 314 11.66 -28.84 -8.72
C SER A 314 10.22 -28.93 -8.22
N GLY A 315 10.01 -29.44 -6.99
CA GLY A 315 8.68 -29.49 -6.37
C GLY A 315 8.10 -28.10 -6.09
N LEU A 316 8.92 -27.14 -5.67
CA LEU A 316 8.47 -25.75 -5.47
C LEU A 316 8.01 -25.09 -6.77
N LEU A 317 8.67 -25.41 -7.91
CA LEU A 317 8.26 -24.92 -9.23
C LEU A 317 6.90 -25.50 -9.66
N VAL A 318 6.64 -26.79 -9.39
CA VAL A 318 5.34 -27.43 -9.65
C VAL A 318 4.25 -26.77 -8.82
N VAL A 319 4.49 -26.55 -7.52
CA VAL A 319 3.55 -25.87 -6.63
C VAL A 319 3.27 -24.43 -7.11
N GLN A 320 4.30 -23.72 -7.57
CA GLN A 320 4.13 -22.37 -8.14
C GLN A 320 3.25 -22.39 -9.40
N ALA A 321 3.43 -23.36 -10.30
CA ALA A 321 2.60 -23.50 -11.49
C ALA A 321 1.14 -23.83 -11.13
N ALA A 322 0.92 -24.80 -10.23
CA ALA A 322 -0.41 -25.16 -9.74
C ALA A 322 -1.12 -23.97 -9.07
N ALA A 323 -0.39 -23.20 -8.26
CA ALA A 323 -0.94 -22.02 -7.61
C ALA A 323 -1.36 -20.93 -8.61
N LEU A 324 -0.64 -20.74 -9.73
CA LEU A 324 -1.03 -19.78 -10.78
C LEU A 324 -2.36 -20.17 -11.45
N ALA A 325 -2.55 -21.45 -11.73
CA ALA A 325 -3.83 -21.97 -12.24
C ALA A 325 -4.96 -21.76 -11.22
N LEU A 326 -4.70 -22.01 -9.94
CA LEU A 326 -5.66 -21.79 -8.87
C LEU A 326 -6.00 -20.30 -8.70
N ILE A 327 -5.01 -19.39 -8.76
CA ILE A 327 -5.23 -17.94 -8.73
C ILE A 327 -6.15 -17.51 -9.87
N ALA A 328 -5.91 -18.00 -11.10
CA ALA A 328 -6.76 -17.70 -12.23
C ALA A 328 -8.22 -18.15 -12.00
N ALA A 329 -8.41 -19.37 -11.47
CA ALA A 329 -9.73 -19.90 -11.14
C ALA A 329 -10.43 -19.07 -10.05
N LEU A 330 -9.75 -18.78 -8.93
CA LEU A 330 -10.30 -18.01 -7.81
C LEU A 330 -10.75 -16.61 -8.25
N VAL A 331 -9.91 -15.90 -9.01
CA VAL A 331 -10.24 -14.56 -9.50
C VAL A 331 -11.38 -14.61 -10.50
N TRP A 332 -11.44 -15.63 -11.36
CA TRP A 332 -12.54 -15.83 -12.29
C TRP A 332 -13.87 -16.02 -11.56
N PHE A 333 -13.92 -16.84 -10.50
CA PHE A 333 -15.11 -17.01 -9.66
C PHE A 333 -15.45 -15.73 -8.89
N ALA A 334 -14.45 -15.02 -8.36
CA ALA A 334 -14.66 -13.76 -7.65
C ALA A 334 -15.30 -12.70 -8.56
N CYS A 335 -14.79 -12.55 -9.79
CA CYS A 335 -15.34 -11.60 -10.77
C CYS A 335 -16.77 -11.95 -11.17
N ARG A 336 -17.07 -13.24 -11.38
CA ARG A 336 -18.44 -13.69 -11.71
C ARG A 336 -19.43 -13.42 -10.58
N LEU A 337 -19.03 -13.61 -9.32
CA LEU A 337 -19.87 -13.32 -8.17
C LEU A 337 -20.07 -11.82 -7.97
N ALA A 338 -19.02 -11.03 -8.12
CA ALA A 338 -19.11 -9.57 -8.09
C ALA A 338 -20.05 -9.03 -9.17
N ALA A 339 -19.97 -9.57 -10.39
CA ALA A 339 -20.85 -9.19 -11.50
C ALA A 339 -22.34 -9.50 -11.24
N ARG A 340 -22.65 -10.57 -10.49
CA ARG A 340 -24.02 -10.91 -10.08
C ARG A 340 -24.56 -10.01 -8.96
N ALA A 341 -23.66 -9.42 -8.17
CA ALA A 341 -23.99 -8.62 -7.00
C ALA A 341 -24.20 -7.13 -7.30
N SER A 342 -23.72 -6.65 -8.45
CA SER A 342 -23.95 -5.27 -8.88
C SER A 342 -25.41 -5.10 -9.31
N PRO A 343 -26.16 -4.15 -8.73
CA PRO A 343 -27.53 -3.85 -9.19
C PRO A 343 -27.49 -3.34 -10.63
N ASP A 344 -28.47 -3.74 -11.44
CA ASP A 344 -28.58 -3.36 -12.85
C ASP A 344 -28.44 -1.84 -13.03
N PRO A 345 -27.55 -1.37 -13.93
CA PRO A 345 -27.36 0.07 -14.18
C PRO A 345 -28.65 0.77 -14.63
N VAL A 346 -29.59 0.03 -15.22
CA VAL A 346 -30.90 0.53 -15.68
C VAL A 346 -31.81 0.96 -14.51
N ALA A 347 -31.68 0.35 -13.34
CA ALA A 347 -32.51 0.71 -12.17
C ALA A 347 -32.03 2.00 -11.48
N LEU A 348 -30.73 2.30 -11.53
CA LEU A 348 -30.16 3.48 -10.88
C LEU A 348 -30.40 4.76 -11.71
N GLU A 349 -30.29 4.68 -13.04
CA GLU A 349 -30.62 5.80 -13.94
C GLU A 349 -32.10 6.18 -13.86
N THR A 350 -33.00 5.20 -13.71
CA THR A 350 -34.44 5.45 -13.54
C THR A 350 -34.77 6.13 -12.20
N SER A 351 -33.95 5.92 -11.17
CA SER A 351 -34.12 6.58 -9.85
C SER A 351 -33.48 7.97 -9.74
N LEU A 352 -32.62 8.34 -10.69
CA LEU A 352 -31.86 9.59 -10.70
C LEU A 352 -32.36 10.59 -11.75
N GLN A 353 -33.40 10.27 -12.51
CA GLN A 353 -34.08 11.26 -13.34
C GLN A 353 -34.84 12.24 -12.43
N PRO A 354 -34.55 13.55 -12.50
CA PRO A 354 -35.43 14.54 -11.90
C PRO A 354 -36.79 14.41 -12.59
N VAL A 355 -37.87 14.44 -11.80
CA VAL A 355 -39.22 14.66 -12.33
C VAL A 355 -39.17 16.01 -13.07
N ALA A 356 -39.10 15.94 -14.40
CA ALA A 356 -38.98 17.10 -15.26
C ALA A 356 -40.25 17.94 -15.15
N GLY A 357 -40.16 19.07 -14.46
CA GLY A 357 -41.07 20.19 -14.61
C GLY A 357 -40.95 20.76 -16.03
N THR A 358 -42.11 20.97 -16.63
CA THR A 358 -42.38 21.58 -17.93
C THR A 358 -41.55 22.84 -18.23
N GLY A 359 -40.97 22.93 -19.43
CA GLY A 359 -40.51 24.21 -20.01
C GLY A 359 -39.31 24.12 -20.97
N MET A 360 -39.61 23.80 -22.24
CA MET A 360 -38.93 24.18 -23.50
C MET A 360 -37.47 24.66 -23.47
N ASP A 361 -36.54 23.82 -23.94
CA ASP A 361 -35.77 24.06 -25.20
C ASP A 361 -34.85 22.85 -25.47
N GLU A 362 -35.31 21.95 -26.36
CA GLU A 362 -34.55 20.86 -26.94
C GLU A 362 -33.88 21.26 -28.27
N ALA A 363 -32.77 20.55 -28.56
CA ALA A 363 -32.14 20.27 -29.86
C ALA A 363 -30.76 20.94 -30.04
N ARG A 364 -29.64 20.24 -30.14
CA ARG A 364 -29.39 18.90 -30.72
C ARG A 364 -28.27 18.14 -30.00
N ALA A 365 -28.60 16.94 -29.54
CA ALA A 365 -27.66 15.81 -29.50
C ALA A 365 -27.62 15.12 -30.88
N PRO A 366 -26.58 14.36 -31.21
CA PRO A 366 -26.73 13.18 -32.04
C PRO A 366 -26.85 11.94 -31.16
N LEU A 367 -28.02 11.29 -31.24
CA LEU A 367 -28.27 9.94 -30.75
C LEU A 367 -27.46 8.90 -31.52
N ALA A 368 -27.08 7.86 -30.77
CA ALA A 368 -26.92 6.45 -31.12
C ALA A 368 -26.68 6.03 -32.60
N GLY A 369 -25.57 5.30 -32.79
CA GLY A 369 -25.55 4.11 -33.64
C GLY A 369 -24.88 4.24 -35.01
N THR A 370 -23.59 3.94 -35.08
CA THR A 370 -23.00 3.21 -36.22
C THR A 370 -21.67 2.56 -35.80
N VAL A 371 -21.48 1.34 -36.29
CA VAL A 371 -20.49 0.34 -35.88
C VAL A 371 -19.16 0.51 -36.65
N GLN A 372 -18.06 0.02 -36.05
CA GLN A 372 -16.80 -0.43 -36.68
C GLN A 372 -15.82 0.62 -37.24
N ARG A 373 -14.59 0.68 -36.71
CA ARG A 373 -13.42 -0.14 -37.14
C ARG A 373 -12.12 0.31 -36.43
N ASN A 374 -11.27 -0.67 -36.12
CA ASN A 374 -9.87 -0.60 -35.67
C ASN A 374 -9.59 -0.66 -34.15
N GLY A 375 -9.89 -1.81 -33.53
CA GLY A 375 -9.53 -2.12 -32.14
C GLY A 375 -8.03 -2.04 -31.81
N CYS A 376 -7.14 -2.24 -32.78
CA CYS A 376 -5.68 -2.13 -32.58
C CYS A 376 -5.21 -0.68 -32.41
N VAL A 377 -5.74 0.26 -33.21
CA VAL A 377 -5.35 1.68 -33.18
C VAL A 377 -5.90 2.39 -31.93
N VAL A 378 -7.09 1.99 -31.47
CA VAL A 378 -7.68 2.48 -30.21
C VAL A 378 -6.92 1.94 -28.99
N GLY A 379 -6.52 0.66 -29.02
CA GLY A 379 -5.70 0.05 -27.98
C GLY A 379 -4.31 0.67 -27.88
N LEU A 380 -3.65 0.94 -29.01
CA LEU A 380 -2.34 1.59 -29.03
C LEU A 380 -2.41 3.04 -28.50
N ARG A 381 -3.40 3.84 -28.93
CA ARG A 381 -3.57 5.21 -28.40
C ARG A 381 -3.89 5.22 -26.91
N ALA A 382 -4.68 4.26 -26.41
CA ALA A 382 -4.97 4.12 -24.98
C ALA A 382 -3.73 3.68 -24.19
N ALA A 383 -2.94 2.73 -24.72
CA ALA A 383 -1.68 2.29 -24.11
C ALA A 383 -0.66 3.43 -24.06
N VAL A 384 -0.50 4.20 -25.15
CA VAL A 384 0.37 5.38 -25.21
C VAL A 384 -0.07 6.47 -24.23
N ARG A 385 -1.38 6.70 -24.08
CA ARG A 385 -1.91 7.63 -23.06
C ARG A 385 -1.58 7.19 -21.64
N LYS A 386 -1.72 5.91 -21.34
CA LYS A 386 -1.39 5.35 -20.01
C LYS A 386 0.13 5.39 -19.73
N LEU A 387 0.93 5.25 -20.78
CA LEU A 387 2.38 5.52 -20.74
C LEU A 387 2.65 6.97 -20.38
N TRP A 388 1.96 7.91 -21.03
CA TRP A 388 2.07 9.34 -20.72
C TRP A 388 1.69 9.64 -19.26
N GLU A 389 0.61 9.05 -18.77
CA GLU A 389 0.21 9.12 -17.34
C GLU A 389 1.29 8.56 -16.40
N SER A 390 2.04 7.56 -16.85
CA SER A 390 3.19 7.02 -16.09
C SER A 390 4.36 8.01 -16.07
N VAL A 391 4.61 8.72 -17.16
CA VAL A 391 5.62 9.79 -17.24
C VAL A 391 5.22 11.02 -16.40
N GLU A 392 3.93 11.35 -16.32
CA GLU A 392 3.43 12.39 -15.43
C GLU A 392 3.78 12.12 -13.96
N GLY A 393 3.83 10.85 -13.55
CA GLY A 393 4.31 10.46 -12.22
C GLY A 393 5.74 10.94 -11.95
N ILE A 394 6.64 10.83 -12.93
CA ILE A 394 8.02 11.32 -12.84
C ILE A 394 8.04 12.84 -12.75
N ALA A 395 7.27 13.52 -13.62
CA ALA A 395 7.20 14.96 -13.63
C ALA A 395 6.71 15.51 -12.27
N LEU A 396 5.74 14.84 -11.63
CA LEU A 396 5.27 15.19 -10.27
C LEU A 396 6.34 14.97 -9.20
N ILE A 397 7.10 13.87 -9.30
CA ILE A 397 8.22 13.58 -8.37
C ILE A 397 9.30 14.66 -8.49
N LEU A 398 9.69 15.04 -9.71
CA LEU A 398 10.78 15.99 -9.95
C LEU A 398 10.38 17.45 -9.71
N SER A 399 9.11 17.81 -9.92
CA SER A 399 8.63 19.19 -9.76
C SER A 399 8.39 19.60 -8.31
N ARG A 400 8.18 18.65 -7.39
CA ARG A 400 7.83 18.93 -5.99
C ARG A 400 8.88 18.34 -5.04
N PRO A 401 9.63 19.16 -4.29
CA PRO A 401 10.71 18.66 -3.42
C PRO A 401 10.21 17.74 -2.30
N PHE A 402 8.99 17.97 -1.79
CA PHE A 402 8.38 17.08 -0.81
C PHE A 402 8.10 15.68 -1.38
N VAL A 403 7.63 15.60 -2.63
CA VAL A 403 7.34 14.33 -3.31
C VAL A 403 8.63 13.62 -3.70
N ALA A 404 9.64 14.36 -4.20
CA ALA A 404 10.99 13.85 -4.42
C ALA A 404 11.59 13.22 -3.14
N GLY A 405 11.41 13.88 -1.98
CA GLY A 405 11.82 13.35 -0.70
C GLY A 405 11.12 12.03 -0.35
N ILE A 406 9.81 11.93 -0.58
CA ILE A 406 9.05 10.70 -0.29
C ILE A 406 9.56 9.56 -1.19
N PHE A 407 9.79 9.86 -2.47
CA PHE A 407 10.42 8.93 -3.40
C PHE A 407 11.80 8.48 -2.89
N TRP A 408 12.65 9.41 -2.47
CA TRP A 408 13.97 9.09 -1.93
C TRP A 408 13.90 8.17 -0.71
N ILE A 409 13.08 8.48 0.31
CA ILE A 409 12.95 7.63 1.50
C ILE A 409 12.44 6.22 1.14
N ALA A 410 11.50 6.12 0.20
CA ALA A 410 10.95 4.83 -0.23
C ALA A 410 12.02 3.88 -0.78
N CYS A 411 13.08 4.45 -1.35
CA CYS A 411 14.00 3.79 -2.27
C CYS A 411 15.45 3.75 -1.77
N ALA A 412 15.87 4.70 -0.93
CA ALA A 412 17.26 4.89 -0.50
C ALA A 412 17.84 3.67 0.23
N HIS A 413 17.03 2.95 0.99
CA HIS A 413 17.47 1.75 1.70
C HIS A 413 17.89 0.61 0.75
N LEU A 414 17.40 0.59 -0.49
CA LEU A 414 17.61 -0.52 -1.41
C LEU A 414 19.06 -0.63 -1.88
N VAL A 415 19.77 0.49 -2.05
CA VAL A 415 21.17 0.48 -2.50
C VAL A 415 22.09 -0.26 -1.52
N PRO A 416 22.23 0.17 -0.26
CA PRO A 416 23.06 -0.57 0.70
C PRO A 416 22.51 -1.96 1.00
N ARG A 417 21.19 -2.16 0.95
CA ARG A 417 20.57 -3.47 1.10
C ARG A 417 20.98 -4.44 -0.01
N VAL A 418 21.09 -4.00 -1.26
CA VAL A 418 21.51 -4.85 -2.40
C VAL A 418 22.98 -5.26 -2.29
N ILE A 419 23.82 -4.37 -1.76
CA ILE A 419 25.22 -4.70 -1.44
C ILE A 419 25.25 -5.82 -0.38
N LEU A 420 24.51 -5.65 0.72
CA LEU A 420 24.43 -6.66 1.77
C LEU A 420 23.76 -7.97 1.29
N ASP A 421 22.73 -7.91 0.44
CA ASP A 421 22.05 -9.08 -0.12
C ASP A 421 23.01 -9.92 -0.99
N TYR A 422 23.89 -9.28 -1.77
CA TYR A 422 24.94 -9.96 -2.54
C TYR A 422 25.92 -10.69 -1.62
N GLN A 423 26.45 -9.99 -0.61
CA GLN A 423 27.38 -10.59 0.36
C GLN A 423 26.74 -11.73 1.16
N GLY A 424 25.47 -11.56 1.55
CA GLY A 424 24.70 -12.62 2.18
C GLY A 424 24.54 -13.84 1.28
N THR A 425 24.35 -13.64 -0.02
CA THR A 425 24.23 -14.72 -0.99
C THR A 425 25.57 -15.43 -1.23
N ALA A 426 26.66 -14.69 -1.38
CA ALA A 426 28.02 -15.23 -1.55
C ALA A 426 28.43 -16.10 -0.36
N LEU A 427 28.31 -15.59 0.87
CA LEU A 427 28.63 -16.34 2.09
C LEU A 427 27.71 -17.57 2.28
N THR A 428 26.46 -17.48 1.85
CA THR A 428 25.53 -18.62 1.85
C THR A 428 25.97 -19.71 0.86
N ASN A 429 26.52 -19.31 -0.28
CA ASN A 429 27.02 -20.24 -1.28
C ASN A 429 28.24 -21.02 -0.77
N GLU A 430 29.15 -20.34 -0.08
CA GLU A 430 30.35 -20.93 0.52
C GLU A 430 30.05 -21.82 1.72
N ARG A 431 28.99 -21.52 2.49
CA ARG A 431 28.67 -22.23 3.74
C ARG A 431 28.32 -23.71 3.55
N TRP A 432 27.71 -24.07 2.41
CA TRP A 432 27.22 -25.42 2.14
C TRP A 432 27.77 -25.97 0.82
N PRO A 433 29.06 -26.38 0.77
CA PRO A 433 29.62 -27.00 -0.42
C PRO A 433 29.04 -28.40 -0.67
N ARG A 434 29.04 -28.82 -1.93
CA ARG A 434 28.67 -30.18 -2.37
C ARG A 434 29.83 -30.82 -3.13
N LYS A 435 29.87 -32.15 -3.21
CA LYS A 435 30.83 -32.86 -4.05
C LYS A 435 30.16 -33.24 -5.38
N VAL A 436 30.77 -32.83 -6.49
CA VAL A 436 30.36 -33.19 -7.86
C VAL A 436 31.59 -33.82 -8.53
N ASP A 437 31.48 -35.07 -8.97
CA ASP A 437 32.57 -35.80 -9.65
C ASP A 437 33.90 -35.79 -8.88
N GLY A 438 33.83 -35.92 -7.55
CA GLY A 438 35.01 -35.91 -6.66
C GLY A 438 35.55 -34.51 -6.32
N HIS A 439 35.12 -33.47 -7.03
CA HIS A 439 35.48 -32.08 -6.77
C HIS A 439 34.48 -31.41 -5.82
N THR A 440 34.98 -30.62 -4.87
CA THR A 440 34.13 -29.83 -3.98
C THR A 440 33.71 -28.55 -4.71
N VAL A 441 32.43 -28.47 -5.06
CA VAL A 441 31.82 -27.29 -5.69
C VAL A 441 31.06 -26.50 -4.61
N PRO A 442 31.19 -25.17 -4.54
CA PRO A 442 30.42 -24.37 -3.59
C PRO A 442 28.92 -24.48 -3.89
N GLY A 443 28.13 -24.47 -2.82
CA GLY A 443 26.69 -24.37 -2.90
C GLY A 443 25.89 -25.67 -2.93
N ASN A 444 24.70 -25.61 -2.32
CA ASN A 444 23.68 -26.64 -2.39
C ASN A 444 22.33 -25.95 -2.48
N LYS A 445 21.73 -25.95 -3.67
CA LYS A 445 20.50 -25.21 -3.98
C LYS A 445 19.36 -25.46 -2.98
N ASP A 446 19.14 -26.70 -2.56
CA ASP A 446 18.02 -27.04 -1.68
C ASP A 446 18.27 -26.54 -0.25
N ARG A 447 19.50 -26.70 0.27
CA ARG A 447 19.86 -26.18 1.60
C ARG A 447 19.84 -24.66 1.67
N GLN A 448 20.34 -23.99 0.62
CA GLN A 448 20.28 -22.54 0.51
C GLN A 448 18.84 -22.05 0.45
N THR A 449 17.99 -22.71 -0.34
CA THR A 449 16.56 -22.41 -0.43
C THR A 449 15.89 -22.51 0.95
N ALA A 450 16.15 -23.60 1.68
CA ALA A 450 15.60 -23.79 3.02
C ALA A 450 16.09 -22.70 4.00
N PHE A 451 17.36 -22.31 3.93
CA PHE A 451 17.92 -21.27 4.79
C PHE A 451 17.32 -19.89 4.51
N PHE A 452 17.28 -19.46 3.24
CA PHE A 452 16.62 -18.21 2.86
C PHE A 452 15.12 -18.22 3.22
N ALA A 453 14.46 -19.37 3.14
CA ALA A 453 13.09 -19.52 3.61
C ALA A 453 12.97 -19.30 5.13
N TRP A 454 13.90 -19.82 5.95
CA TRP A 454 13.97 -19.51 7.38
C TRP A 454 14.21 -18.03 7.66
N CYS A 455 15.07 -17.36 6.89
CA CYS A 455 15.25 -15.91 6.98
C CYS A 455 13.94 -15.18 6.68
N ASN A 456 13.16 -15.62 5.69
CA ASN A 456 11.83 -15.04 5.38
C ASN A 456 10.82 -15.26 6.51
N VAL A 457 10.82 -16.43 7.16
CA VAL A 457 9.99 -16.70 8.34
C VAL A 457 10.37 -15.74 9.47
N ALA A 458 11.66 -15.59 9.77
CA ALA A 458 12.16 -14.66 10.78
C ALA A 458 11.77 -13.20 10.46
N ASN A 459 11.90 -12.78 9.19
CA ASN A 459 11.47 -11.46 8.73
C ASN A 459 9.98 -11.24 8.97
N THR A 460 9.14 -12.21 8.63
CA THR A 460 7.68 -12.08 8.72
C THR A 460 7.22 -12.03 10.18
N ILE A 461 7.75 -12.91 11.03
CA ILE A 461 7.46 -12.93 12.47
C ILE A 461 7.98 -11.65 13.14
N GLY A 462 9.22 -11.26 12.86
CA GLY A 462 9.82 -10.05 13.42
C GLY A 462 9.07 -8.79 13.01
N THR A 463 8.66 -8.70 11.73
CA THR A 463 7.84 -7.59 11.24
C THR A 463 6.49 -7.55 11.96
N GLY A 464 5.81 -8.68 12.08
CA GLY A 464 4.53 -8.77 12.79
C GLY A 464 4.64 -8.32 14.25
N LEU A 465 5.62 -8.82 14.99
CA LEU A 465 5.86 -8.44 16.39
C LEU A 465 6.19 -6.95 16.53
N LEU A 466 7.09 -6.42 15.69
CA LEU A 466 7.48 -5.02 15.77
C LEU A 466 6.35 -4.07 15.35
N SER A 467 5.53 -4.44 14.36
CA SER A 467 4.34 -3.68 13.99
C SER A 467 3.26 -3.69 15.07
N MET A 468 3.05 -4.82 15.75
CA MET A 468 2.05 -4.94 16.81
C MET A 468 2.43 -4.18 18.08
N PHE A 469 3.69 -4.26 18.52
CA PHE A 469 4.11 -3.71 19.82
C PHE A 469 4.97 -2.44 19.71
N GLY A 470 5.75 -2.29 18.65
CA GLY A 470 6.76 -1.24 18.52
C GLY A 470 6.29 0.02 17.81
N LEU A 471 5.55 -0.11 16.70
CA LEU A 471 5.21 1.04 15.84
C LEU A 471 4.44 2.13 16.59
N ARG A 472 3.37 1.76 17.30
CA ARG A 472 2.53 2.72 18.04
C ARG A 472 3.34 3.46 19.10
N SER A 473 4.11 2.74 19.90
CA SER A 473 4.95 3.31 20.97
C SER A 473 5.97 4.31 20.39
N LEU A 474 6.58 3.99 19.26
CA LEU A 474 7.56 4.86 18.60
C LEU A 474 6.91 6.14 18.04
N ILE A 475 5.73 6.04 17.43
CA ILE A 475 4.99 7.19 16.91
C ILE A 475 4.50 8.08 18.05
N GLU A 476 3.94 7.51 19.13
CA GLU A 476 3.41 8.28 20.25
C GLU A 476 4.51 9.03 21.03
N ARG A 477 5.71 8.43 21.17
CA ARG A 477 6.83 9.02 21.93
C ARG A 477 7.73 9.93 21.09
N GLY A 478 7.99 9.56 19.84
CA GLY A 478 9.01 10.21 18.98
C GLY A 478 8.47 10.83 17.70
N GLY A 479 7.16 10.71 17.44
CA GLY A 479 6.53 11.22 16.23
C GLY A 479 6.95 10.47 14.95
N LEU A 480 6.53 11.02 13.81
CA LEU A 480 6.85 10.47 12.49
C LEU A 480 8.35 10.63 12.13
N LEU A 481 9.02 11.64 12.68
CA LEU A 481 10.44 11.87 12.40
C LEU A 481 11.32 10.72 12.92
N LEU A 482 11.13 10.30 14.17
CA LEU A 482 11.95 9.25 14.78
C LEU A 482 11.75 7.90 14.05
N THR A 483 10.54 7.60 13.63
CA THR A 483 10.23 6.37 12.87
C THR A 483 10.84 6.37 11.47
N LEU A 484 10.91 7.53 10.80
CA LEU A 484 11.60 7.67 9.52
C LEU A 484 13.12 7.52 9.66
N LEU A 485 13.70 8.01 10.76
CA LEU A 485 15.14 7.92 11.03
C LEU A 485 15.59 6.55 11.58
N ALA A 486 14.67 5.72 12.06
CA ALA A 486 15.00 4.41 12.63
C ALA A 486 15.75 3.50 11.64
N LEU A 487 15.33 3.48 10.38
CA LEU A 487 15.95 2.63 9.36
C LEU A 487 17.34 3.10 8.89
N PRO A 488 17.59 4.39 8.57
CA PRO A 488 18.94 4.82 8.24
C PRO A 488 19.91 4.57 9.39
N ILE A 489 19.51 4.82 10.65
CA ILE A 489 20.34 4.52 11.82
C ILE A 489 20.65 3.01 11.89
N ALA A 490 19.63 2.16 11.72
CA ALA A 490 19.82 0.72 11.70
C ALA A 490 20.75 0.27 10.55
N MET A 491 20.67 0.91 9.38
CA MET A 491 21.53 0.63 8.23
C MET A 491 23.00 0.99 8.50
N VAL A 492 23.29 2.12 9.13
CA VAL A 492 24.68 2.47 9.51
C VAL A 492 25.24 1.43 10.48
N ILE A 493 24.50 1.12 11.55
CA ILE A 493 24.92 0.13 12.56
C ILE A 493 25.17 -1.23 11.89
N SER A 494 24.25 -1.63 11.01
CA SER A 494 24.33 -2.86 10.22
C SER A 494 25.59 -2.95 9.38
N VAL A 495 25.90 -1.91 8.60
CA VAL A 495 27.10 -1.90 7.76
C VAL A 495 28.38 -1.85 8.59
N LEU A 496 28.43 -1.07 9.67
CA LEU A 496 29.58 -1.05 10.56
C LEU A 496 29.84 -2.44 11.16
N LEU A 497 28.80 -3.13 11.64
CA LEU A 497 28.91 -4.49 12.16
C LEU A 497 29.47 -5.46 11.11
N VAL A 498 29.01 -5.38 9.86
CA VAL A 498 29.53 -6.21 8.77
C VAL A 498 30.98 -5.86 8.41
N CYS A 499 31.36 -4.58 8.47
CA CYS A 499 32.74 -4.15 8.22
C CYS A 499 33.72 -4.66 9.29
N PHE A 500 33.32 -4.68 10.57
CA PHE A 500 34.16 -5.21 11.65
C PHE A 500 34.11 -6.74 11.76
N TYR A 501 32.97 -7.35 11.46
CA TYR A 501 32.72 -8.79 11.65
C TYR A 501 32.13 -9.41 10.39
N HIS A 502 32.91 -9.45 9.31
CA HIS A 502 32.51 -10.08 8.06
C HIS A 502 32.48 -11.61 8.19
N ASN A 503 31.36 -12.15 8.65
CA ASN A 503 31.10 -13.58 8.71
C ASN A 503 29.64 -13.88 8.34
N PHE A 504 29.37 -15.15 8.03
CA PHE A 504 28.05 -15.64 7.61
C PHE A 504 26.93 -15.20 8.56
N TRP A 505 27.07 -15.37 9.87
CA TRP A 505 25.99 -15.09 10.82
C TRP A 505 25.73 -13.59 11.00
N THR A 506 26.78 -12.76 11.02
CA THR A 506 26.64 -11.31 11.12
C THR A 506 25.83 -10.76 9.96
N VAL A 507 26.20 -11.12 8.72
CA VAL A 507 25.54 -10.60 7.50
C VAL A 507 24.07 -11.03 7.47
N GLN A 508 23.77 -12.29 7.78
CA GLN A 508 22.40 -12.81 7.79
C GLN A 508 21.53 -12.17 8.88
N ALA A 509 22.08 -11.99 10.09
CA ALA A 509 21.36 -11.34 11.18
C ALA A 509 21.03 -9.88 10.85
N VAL A 510 22.01 -9.15 10.31
CA VAL A 510 21.84 -7.77 9.86
C VAL A 510 20.75 -7.65 8.77
N LEU A 511 20.78 -8.52 7.76
CA LEU A 511 19.76 -8.54 6.70
C LEU A 511 18.34 -8.75 7.26
N VAL A 512 18.20 -9.64 8.25
CA VAL A 512 16.91 -9.86 8.93
C VAL A 512 16.46 -8.60 9.68
N VAL A 513 17.35 -7.98 10.46
CA VAL A 513 17.04 -6.76 11.24
C VAL A 513 16.63 -5.60 10.32
N VAL A 514 17.40 -5.35 9.26
CA VAL A 514 17.10 -4.29 8.28
C VAL A 514 15.74 -4.51 7.63
N ASN A 515 15.41 -5.75 7.25
CA ASN A 515 14.10 -6.08 6.67
C ASN A 515 12.96 -5.85 7.66
N VAL A 516 13.10 -6.32 8.90
CA VAL A 516 12.08 -6.15 9.95
C VAL A 516 11.79 -4.66 10.18
N ILE A 517 12.82 -3.82 10.31
CA ILE A 517 12.65 -2.37 10.52
C ILE A 517 12.04 -1.71 9.28
N GLN A 518 12.48 -2.09 8.08
CA GLN A 518 11.94 -1.55 6.82
C GLN A 518 10.44 -1.80 6.69
N TYR A 519 10.00 -3.05 6.86
CA TYR A 519 8.60 -3.40 6.66
C TYR A 519 7.71 -3.00 7.85
N ALA A 520 8.22 -3.08 9.09
CA ALA A 520 7.40 -2.80 10.27
C ALA A 520 7.24 -1.31 10.57
N LEU A 521 8.28 -0.50 10.29
CA LEU A 521 8.31 0.91 10.67
C LEU A 521 8.32 1.83 9.44
N ASN A 522 9.31 1.69 8.55
CA ASN A 522 9.49 2.64 7.47
C ASN A 522 8.37 2.56 6.42
N GLY A 523 7.91 1.34 6.10
CA GLY A 523 6.77 1.10 5.19
C GLY A 523 5.50 1.87 5.59
N PRO A 524 4.95 1.67 6.80
CA PRO A 524 3.80 2.44 7.29
C PRO A 524 4.09 3.95 7.39
N SER A 525 5.28 4.34 7.85
CA SER A 525 5.66 5.76 8.00
C SER A 525 5.66 6.50 6.67
N ARG A 526 6.12 5.84 5.59
CA ARG A 526 6.06 6.35 4.22
C ARG A 526 4.61 6.58 3.77
N GLU A 527 3.70 5.66 4.10
CA GLU A 527 2.28 5.80 3.75
C GLU A 527 1.62 6.99 4.47
N MET A 528 2.04 7.28 5.70
CA MET A 528 1.58 8.45 6.45
C MET A 528 1.97 9.77 5.76
N LEU A 529 3.14 9.85 5.13
CA LEU A 529 3.56 11.06 4.39
C LEU A 529 2.64 11.37 3.22
N TYR A 530 2.07 10.35 2.55
CA TYR A 530 1.12 10.54 1.46
C TYR A 530 -0.26 11.04 1.91
N VAL A 531 -0.59 10.99 3.20
CA VAL A 531 -1.90 11.47 3.72
C VAL A 531 -2.08 12.96 3.48
N ARG A 532 -0.99 13.74 3.49
CA ARG A 532 -0.99 15.20 3.25
C ARG A 532 -0.72 15.58 1.79
N THR A 533 -0.87 14.63 0.86
CA THR A 533 -0.67 14.87 -0.58
C THR A 533 -1.99 14.78 -1.34
N SER A 534 -2.07 15.45 -2.49
CA SER A 534 -3.22 15.36 -3.39
C SER A 534 -3.45 13.92 -3.88
N LYS A 535 -4.70 13.63 -4.28
CA LYS A 535 -5.06 12.32 -4.85
C LYS A 535 -4.18 12.00 -6.07
N SER A 536 -3.89 12.98 -6.93
CA SER A 536 -3.03 12.81 -8.10
C SER A 536 -1.62 12.33 -7.72
N ILE A 537 -0.98 12.93 -6.72
CA ILE A 537 0.33 12.50 -6.21
C ILE A 537 0.24 11.07 -5.68
N LYS A 538 -0.76 10.78 -4.83
CA LYS A 538 -0.93 9.45 -4.23
C LYS A 538 -1.18 8.34 -5.26
N TYR A 539 -1.88 8.62 -6.36
CA TYR A 539 -2.15 7.61 -7.38
C TYR A 539 -1.02 7.50 -8.42
N LYS A 540 -0.48 8.63 -8.90
CA LYS A 540 0.51 8.63 -9.99
C LYS A 540 1.93 8.43 -9.48
N ALA A 541 2.38 9.29 -8.56
CA ALA A 541 3.77 9.27 -8.09
C ALA A 541 4.08 8.01 -7.25
N LYS A 542 3.16 7.60 -6.36
CA LYS A 542 3.33 6.39 -5.56
C LYS A 542 3.38 5.14 -6.44
N SER A 543 2.42 4.98 -7.35
CA SER A 543 2.38 3.83 -8.27
C SER A 543 3.64 3.75 -9.10
N TRP A 544 4.12 4.90 -9.60
CA TRP A 544 5.37 4.94 -10.37
C TRP A 544 6.57 4.53 -9.51
N SER A 545 6.68 5.08 -8.29
CA SER A 545 7.75 4.72 -7.35
C SER A 545 7.78 3.22 -7.02
N ASP A 546 6.62 2.64 -6.72
CA ASP A 546 6.51 1.22 -6.34
C ASP A 546 6.80 0.28 -7.54
N MET A 547 6.39 0.65 -8.76
CA MET A 547 6.58 -0.17 -9.98
C MET A 547 7.98 -0.04 -10.60
N TYR A 548 8.56 1.16 -10.60
CA TYR A 548 9.80 1.47 -11.33
C TYR A 548 10.95 1.83 -10.39
N GLY A 549 10.70 2.67 -9.38
CA GLY A 549 11.70 3.21 -8.46
C GLY A 549 12.50 2.12 -7.74
N ASN A 550 11.80 1.09 -7.23
CA ASN A 550 12.44 -0.02 -6.53
C ASN A 550 13.48 -0.76 -7.37
N PHE A 551 13.26 -0.87 -8.68
CA PHE A 551 14.17 -1.59 -9.58
C PHE A 551 15.35 -0.74 -10.00
N LEU A 552 15.13 0.56 -10.26
CA LEU A 552 16.21 1.49 -10.54
C LEU A 552 17.25 1.53 -9.41
N GLN A 553 16.79 1.57 -8.16
CA GLN A 553 17.71 1.55 -7.00
C GLN A 553 18.42 0.22 -6.84
N LYS A 554 17.74 -0.90 -7.11
CA LYS A 554 18.38 -2.22 -7.12
C LYS A 554 19.48 -2.31 -8.18
N THR A 555 19.25 -1.72 -9.35
CA THR A 555 20.26 -1.60 -10.41
C THR A 555 21.45 -0.76 -9.96
N ILE A 556 21.23 0.38 -9.28
CA ILE A 556 22.33 1.19 -8.72
C ILE A 556 23.18 0.37 -7.73
N GLY A 557 22.54 -0.33 -6.79
CA GLY A 557 23.26 -1.22 -5.85
C GLY A 557 24.01 -2.35 -6.55
N ALA A 558 23.42 -2.95 -7.59
CA ALA A 558 24.05 -4.01 -8.36
C ALA A 558 25.26 -3.52 -9.19
N LEU A 559 25.18 -2.33 -9.78
CA LEU A 559 26.31 -1.70 -10.48
C LEU A 559 27.48 -1.43 -9.55
N ILE A 560 27.20 -1.04 -8.30
CA ILE A 560 28.24 -0.86 -7.28
C ILE A 560 28.92 -2.19 -6.95
N ASN A 561 28.16 -3.27 -6.76
CA ASN A 561 28.74 -4.61 -6.56
C ASN A 561 29.64 -5.03 -7.75
N LEU A 562 29.22 -4.77 -8.99
CA LEU A 562 30.04 -5.06 -10.18
C LEU A 562 31.32 -4.24 -10.22
N HIS A 563 31.26 -2.97 -9.81
CA HIS A 563 32.43 -2.11 -9.74
C HIS A 563 33.43 -2.62 -8.70
N VAL A 564 32.98 -2.93 -7.48
CA VAL A 564 33.82 -3.48 -6.41
C VAL A 564 34.45 -4.81 -6.82
N ASN A 565 33.67 -5.71 -7.42
CA ASN A 565 34.17 -7.00 -7.87
C ASN A 565 35.22 -6.88 -8.99
N ARG A 566 35.14 -5.83 -9.84
CA ARG A 566 36.06 -5.63 -10.97
C ARG A 566 37.45 -5.14 -10.54
N GLU A 567 37.53 -4.32 -9.50
CA GLU A 567 38.80 -3.64 -9.13
C GLU A 567 39.74 -4.51 -8.29
N GLU A 568 39.25 -5.53 -7.59
CA GLU A 568 40.07 -6.38 -6.71
C GLU A 568 40.38 -7.75 -7.35
N GLU A 569 41.48 -7.84 -8.11
CA GLU A 569 41.95 -9.10 -8.73
C GLU A 569 42.26 -10.22 -7.72
N ALA A 570 42.56 -9.87 -6.46
CA ALA A 570 43.00 -10.83 -5.43
C ALA A 570 41.89 -11.75 -4.88
N CYS A 571 40.61 -11.42 -5.07
CA CYS A 571 39.49 -12.14 -4.45
C CYS A 571 38.27 -12.32 -5.38
N GLN A 572 38.46 -12.22 -6.70
CA GLN A 572 37.36 -12.50 -7.64
C GLN A 572 36.91 -13.97 -7.49
N PRO A 573 35.61 -14.23 -7.29
CA PRO A 573 34.49 -13.30 -7.54
C PRO A 573 33.74 -12.73 -6.31
N ASN A 574 34.23 -12.97 -5.09
CA ASN A 574 33.48 -12.71 -3.85
C ASN A 574 34.09 -11.58 -3.00
N CYS A 575 34.64 -10.55 -3.65
CA CYS A 575 35.29 -9.45 -2.94
C CYS A 575 34.29 -8.69 -2.04
N PHE A 576 34.64 -8.57 -0.77
CA PHE A 576 34.04 -7.59 0.13
C PHE A 576 35.10 -6.59 0.56
N ASN A 577 35.03 -5.38 0.00
CA ASN A 577 35.86 -4.27 0.46
C ASN A 577 35.12 -3.52 1.59
N PRO A 578 35.51 -3.69 2.87
CA PRO A 578 34.85 -3.04 3.99
C PRO A 578 35.03 -1.52 3.98
N ILE A 579 36.16 -1.02 3.47
CA ILE A 579 36.47 0.41 3.44
C ILE A 579 35.54 1.10 2.44
N PHE A 580 35.52 0.62 1.19
CA PHE A 580 34.67 1.17 0.15
C PHE A 580 33.19 1.05 0.53
N THR A 581 32.75 -0.15 0.95
CA THR A 581 31.34 -0.39 1.33
C THR A 581 30.92 0.47 2.51
N GLY A 582 31.79 0.60 3.53
CA GLY A 582 31.56 1.44 4.70
C GLY A 582 31.46 2.92 4.34
N SER A 583 32.47 3.46 3.65
CA SER A 583 32.50 4.88 3.27
C SER A 583 31.35 5.29 2.36
N PHE A 584 31.05 4.47 1.33
CA PHE A 584 29.92 4.73 0.44
C PHE A 584 28.60 4.68 1.20
N THR A 585 28.37 3.63 1.99
CA THR A 585 27.10 3.48 2.70
C THR A 585 26.89 4.58 3.72
N VAL A 586 27.93 4.97 4.47
CA VAL A 586 27.84 6.08 5.43
C VAL A 586 27.49 7.38 4.69
N GLY A 587 28.17 7.71 3.60
CA GLY A 587 27.84 8.89 2.79
C GLY A 587 26.40 8.87 2.27
N TRP A 588 25.96 7.74 1.74
CA TRP A 588 24.60 7.53 1.24
C TRP A 588 23.54 7.68 2.36
N VAL A 589 23.81 7.10 3.52
CA VAL A 589 22.89 7.14 4.66
C VAL A 589 22.83 8.53 5.30
N VAL A 590 23.92 9.31 5.27
CA VAL A 590 23.89 10.71 5.71
C VAL A 590 22.92 11.53 4.87
N VAL A 591 23.00 11.42 3.53
CA VAL A 591 22.05 12.09 2.62
C VAL A 591 20.62 11.65 2.90
N TRP A 592 20.41 10.34 3.11
CA TRP A 592 19.11 9.79 3.45
C TRP A 592 18.56 10.30 4.78
N ALA A 593 19.38 10.37 5.83
CA ALA A 593 18.99 10.87 7.14
C ALA A 593 18.63 12.36 7.10
N ILE A 594 19.37 13.17 6.32
CA ILE A 594 19.06 14.60 6.11
C ILE A 594 17.68 14.74 5.46
N ILE A 595 17.41 14.01 4.37
CA ILE A 595 16.12 14.07 3.66
C ILE A 595 14.98 13.58 4.56
N ALA A 596 15.19 12.52 5.34
CA ALA A 596 14.23 12.04 6.33
C ALA A 596 13.93 13.09 7.40
N GLY A 597 14.96 13.80 7.87
CA GLY A 597 14.84 14.93 8.78
C GLY A 597 13.97 16.06 8.23
N LEU A 598 14.31 16.53 7.03
CA LEU A 598 13.59 17.62 6.36
C LEU A 598 12.12 17.26 6.10
N LEU A 599 11.84 16.02 5.68
CA LEU A 599 10.48 15.56 5.46
C LEU A 599 9.69 15.41 6.76
N GLY A 600 10.29 14.89 7.82
CA GLY A 600 9.64 14.79 9.13
C GLY A 600 9.20 16.16 9.64
N VAL A 601 10.08 17.16 9.54
CA VAL A 601 9.78 18.55 9.92
C VAL A 601 8.71 19.16 9.01
N LYS A 602 8.85 19.04 7.69
CA LYS A 602 7.87 19.59 6.74
C LYS A 602 6.50 18.95 6.90
N HIS A 603 6.42 17.65 7.15
CA HIS A 603 5.17 16.97 7.44
C HIS A 603 4.52 17.50 8.73
N ALA A 604 5.31 17.72 9.79
CA ALA A 604 4.79 18.32 11.02
C ALA A 604 4.25 19.74 10.79
N GLN A 605 4.90 20.54 9.94
CA GLN A 605 4.39 21.85 9.52
C GLN A 605 3.08 21.73 8.72
N LEU A 606 3.00 20.84 7.73
CA LEU A 606 1.78 20.61 6.93
C LEU A 606 0.60 20.15 7.80
N VAL A 607 0.87 19.38 8.87
CA VAL A 607 -0.14 18.97 9.86
C VAL A 607 -0.59 20.14 10.73
N ARG A 608 0.33 21.04 11.11
CA ARG A 608 0.02 22.23 11.91
C ARG A 608 -0.77 23.26 11.09
N ASP A 609 -0.36 23.48 9.85
CA ASP A 609 -0.86 24.56 8.97
C ASP A 609 -2.06 24.10 8.13
N ASP A 610 -2.44 22.82 8.24
CA ASP A 610 -3.52 22.15 7.50
C ASP A 610 -3.43 22.29 5.97
N GLU A 611 -2.19 22.33 5.45
CA GLU A 611 -1.92 22.39 4.01
C GLU A 611 -1.82 21.00 3.38
N VAL A 612 -2.26 20.89 2.13
CA VAL A 612 -2.10 19.69 1.30
C VAL A 612 -1.17 20.04 0.14
N VAL A 613 -0.12 19.24 -0.05
CA VAL A 613 0.78 19.40 -1.19
C VAL A 613 0.06 18.92 -2.44
N SER A 614 -0.14 19.83 -3.41
CA SER A 614 -0.92 19.58 -4.63
C SER A 614 -0.09 19.17 -5.83
#